data_AF-A0A427TPX3-F1
#
_entry.id   AF-A0A427TPX3-F1
#
_cell.length_a   1.000
_cell.length_b   1.000
_cell.length_c   1.000
_cell.angle_alpha   90.00
_cell.angle_beta   90.00
_cell.angle_gamma   90.00
#
_symmetry.space_group_name_H-M   'P 1'
#
loop_
_entity.id
_entity.type
_entity.pdbx_description
1 polymer ?
#
loop_
_entity_poly.entity_id
_entity_poly.type
_entity_poly.pdbx_seq_one_letter_code
_entity_poly.pdbx_strand_id
1 'polypeptide(L)' 'MKIKNKEFIFFSIEDIIIPQELDSEDFGEVARELIKQKAILLPVICHAESDRHAVQSYKDKIIGHSILGGGNNINKIFRI' A
#
# COMPACT_ATOMS: atom_id res chain seq x y z
N MET A 1 -16.36 18.41 -10.88
CA MET A 1 -15.48 18.29 -9.70
C MET A 1 -14.11 17.85 -10.19
N LYS A 2 -13.02 18.59 -9.90
CA LYS A 2 -11.67 18.07 -10.15
C LYS A 2 -11.42 16.98 -9.11
N ILE A 3 -11.23 15.75 -9.57
CA ILE A 3 -10.91 14.65 -8.67
C ILE A 3 -9.48 14.88 -8.17
N LYS A 4 -9.30 15.03 -6.87
CA LYS A 4 -7.97 15.17 -6.28
C LYS A 4 -7.38 13.78 -6.15
N ASN A 5 -6.32 13.52 -6.90
CA ASN A 5 -5.46 12.36 -6.62
C ASN A 5 -4.78 12.58 -5.27
N LYS A 6 -4.93 11.60 -4.39
CA LYS A 6 -4.35 11.57 -3.04
C LYS A 6 -3.22 10.56 -3.01
N GLU A 7 -2.23 10.80 -2.17
CA GLU A 7 -1.14 9.84 -1.93
C GLU A 7 -1.55 8.84 -0.85
N PHE A 8 -1.32 7.56 -1.12
CA PHE A 8 -1.61 6.46 -0.21
C PHE A 8 -0.36 5.64 0.06
N ILE A 9 -0.19 5.24 1.32
CA ILE A 9 0.68 4.16 1.77
C ILE A 9 -0.17 2.97 2.25
N PHE A 10 0.42 1.80 2.42
CA PHE A 10 -0.32 0.59 2.74
C PHE A 10 0.20 -0.08 4.00
N PHE A 11 -0.71 -0.67 4.76
CA PHE A 11 -0.41 -1.58 5.85
C PHE A 11 -0.94 -2.98 5.50
N SER A 12 -0.23 -4.01 5.93
CA SER A 12 -0.68 -5.40 5.86
C SER A 12 -0.90 -5.94 7.26
N ILE A 13 -2.09 -6.46 7.53
CA ILE A 13 -2.43 -7.16 8.77
C ILE A 13 -3.31 -8.36 8.43
N GLU A 14 -2.92 -9.56 8.87
CA GLU A 14 -3.72 -10.79 8.65
C GLU A 14 -4.19 -10.96 7.17
N ASP A 15 -3.26 -10.76 6.22
CA ASP A 15 -3.50 -10.80 4.77
C ASP A 15 -4.46 -9.72 4.21
N ILE A 16 -4.85 -8.74 5.03
CA ILE A 16 -5.65 -7.58 4.64
C ILE A 16 -4.73 -6.39 4.34
N ILE A 17 -4.93 -5.80 3.16
CA ILE A 17 -4.27 -4.57 2.75
C ILE A 17 -5.13 -3.37 3.12
N ILE A 18 -4.59 -2.49 3.97
CA ILE A 18 -5.26 -1.28 4.43
C ILE A 18 -4.56 -0.07 3.80
N PRO A 19 -5.23 0.65 2.88
CA PRO A 19 -4.70 1.92 2.36
C PRO A 19 -4.84 3.00 3.42
N GLN A 20 -3.86 3.90 3.50
CA GLN A 20 -3.89 5.08 4.36
C GLN A 20 -3.42 6.30 3.56
N GLU A 21 -4.24 7.35 3.58
CA GLU A 21 -3.88 8.63 2.95
C GLU A 21 -2.73 9.27 3.72
N LEU A 22 -1.64 9.57 3.01
CA LEU A 22 -0.38 10.02 3.62
C LEU A 22 -0.51 11.40 4.26
N ASP A 23 -1.28 12.29 3.63
CA ASP A 23 -1.53 13.67 4.07
C ASP A 23 -2.76 13.79 4.99
N SER A 24 -3.33 12.67 5.44
CA SER A 24 -4.44 12.71 6.39
C SER A 24 -3.97 13.29 7.73
N GLU A 25 -4.76 14.20 8.32
CA GLU A 25 -4.50 14.75 9.65
C GLU A 25 -4.42 13.64 10.72
N ASP A 26 -5.13 12.54 10.51
CA ASP A 26 -5.22 11.40 11.44
C ASP A 26 -4.18 10.32 11.15
N PHE A 27 -3.32 10.47 10.13
CA PHE A 27 -2.37 9.44 9.68
C PHE A 27 -1.53 8.88 10.83
N GLY A 28 -0.99 9.77 11.67
CA GLY A 28 -0.15 9.38 12.80
C GLY A 28 -0.88 8.58 13.87
N GLU A 29 -2.17 8.86 14.11
CA GLU A 29 -2.97 8.09 15.06
C GLU A 29 -3.32 6.71 14.50
N VAL A 30 -3.84 6.66 13.27
CA VAL A 30 -4.24 5.39 12.64
C VAL A 30 -3.02 4.48 12.45
N ALA A 31 -1.88 5.00 11.99
CA ALA A 31 -0.65 4.23 11.84
C ALA A 31 -0.21 3.60 13.17
N ARG A 32 -0.29 4.34 14.28
CA ARG A 32 0.07 3.80 15.61
C ARG A 32 -0.85 2.67 16.03
N GLU A 33 -2.17 2.78 15.81
CA GLU A 33 -3.12 1.72 16.15
C GLU A 33 -2.92 0.47 15.28
N LEU A 34 -2.64 0.65 13.99
CA LEU A 34 -2.29 -0.46 13.11
C LEU A 34 -1.01 -1.18 13.55
N ILE A 35 0.03 -0.42 13.93
CA ILE A 35 1.29 -0.98 14.44
C ILE A 35 1.07 -1.75 15.74
N LYS A 36 0.24 -1.26 16.67
CA LYS A 36 -0.12 -2.00 17.90
C LYS A 36 -0.80 -3.34 17.60
N GLN A 37 -1.56 -3.41 16.51
CA GLN A 37 -2.18 -4.62 16.00
C GLN A 37 -1.21 -5.50 15.18
N LYS A 38 0.09 -5.19 15.20
CA LYS A 38 1.16 -5.90 14.45
C LYS A 38 1.03 -5.78 12.93
N ALA A 39 0.39 -4.73 12.42
CA ALA A 39 0.40 -4.45 11.01
C ALA A 39 1.82 -4.12 10.52
N ILE A 40 2.16 -4.57 9.31
CA ILE A 40 3.43 -4.29 8.64
C ILE A 40 3.21 -3.13 7.68
N LEU A 41 4.06 -2.10 7.78
CA LEU A 41 4.08 -1.01 6.80
C LEU A 41 4.66 -1.52 5.48
N LEU A 42 3.91 -1.35 4.40
CA LEU A 42 4.34 -1.68 3.05
C LEU A 42 4.87 -0.41 2.39
N PRO A 43 6.16 -0.37 2.01
CA PRO A 43 6.81 0.84 1.48
C PRO A 43 6.48 1.06 -0.01
N VAL A 44 5.19 1.06 -0.33
CA VAL A 44 4.65 1.35 -1.65
C VAL A 44 3.77 2.58 -1.53
N ILE A 45 4.06 3.59 -2.34
CA ILE A 45 3.21 4.78 -2.46
C ILE A 45 2.46 4.73 -3.79
N CYS A 46 1.18 5.09 -3.77
CA CYS A 46 0.40 5.28 -5.00
C CYS A 46 -0.45 6.54 -4.92
N HIS A 47 -0.82 7.03 -6.10
CA HIS A 47 -1.79 8.10 -6.25
C HIS A 47 -3.13 7.49 -6.63
N ALA A 48 -4.18 7.80 -5.88
CA ALA A 48 -5.52 7.28 -6.16
C ALA A 48 -6.60 8.27 -5.75
N GLU A 49 -7.79 8.08 -6.30
CA GLU A 49 -8.95 8.94 -6.03
C GLU A 49 -9.78 8.45 -4.83
N SER A 50 -9.55 7.20 -4.40
CA SER A 50 -10.25 6.55 -3.29
C SER A 50 -9.44 5.37 -2.77
N ASP A 51 -9.73 4.91 -1.56
CA ASP A 51 -9.17 3.71 -0.93
C ASP A 51 -9.31 2.47 -1.83
N ARG A 52 -10.49 2.32 -2.47
CA ARG A 52 -10.75 1.21 -3.40
C ARG A 52 -9.80 1.26 -4.60
N HIS A 53 -9.59 2.45 -5.19
CA HIS A 53 -8.65 2.63 -6.29
C HIS A 53 -7.20 2.42 -5.83
N ALA A 54 -6.85 2.83 -4.60
CA ALA A 54 -5.53 2.61 -4.02
C ALA A 54 -5.22 1.11 -3.85
N VAL A 55 -6.15 0.35 -3.27
CA VAL A 55 -6.01 -1.10 -3.10
C VAL A 55 -5.93 -1.82 -4.44
N GLN A 56 -6.75 -1.42 -5.43
CA GLN A 56 -6.65 -1.98 -6.77
C GLN A 56 -5.27 -1.72 -7.38
N SER A 57 -4.79 -0.47 -7.29
CA SER A 57 -3.46 -0.09 -7.79
C SER A 57 -2.33 -0.85 -7.10
N TYR A 58 -2.44 -1.10 -5.79
CA TYR A 58 -1.50 -1.94 -5.05
C TYR A 58 -1.50 -3.38 -5.55
N LYS A 59 -2.69 -3.98 -5.70
CA LYS A 59 -2.85 -5.34 -6.23
C LYS A 59 -2.27 -5.45 -7.64
N ASP A 60 -2.54 -4.49 -8.52
CA ASP A 60 -2.01 -4.49 -9.88
C ASP A 60 -0.47 -4.39 -9.90
N LYS A 61 0.13 -3.60 -8.99
CA LYS A 61 1.60 -3.50 -8.87
C LYS A 61 2.27 -4.76 -8.32
N ILE A 62 1.65 -5.44 -7.36
CA ILE A 62 2.20 -6.65 -6.74
C ILE A 62 1.93 -7.89 -7.61
N ILE A 63 0.71 -8.05 -8.13
CA ILE A 63 0.31 -9.14 -9.02
C ILE A 63 0.95 -8.96 -10.40
N GLY A 64 1.05 -7.73 -10.90
CA GLY A 64 1.78 -7.43 -12.13
C GLY A 64 3.26 -7.82 -12.04
N HIS A 65 3.88 -7.67 -10.86
CA HIS A 65 5.24 -8.19 -10.64
C HIS A 65 5.30 -9.72 -10.50
N SER A 66 4.27 -10.38 -9.96
CA SER A 66 4.28 -11.85 -9.85
C SER A 66 4.01 -12.55 -11.19
N ILE A 67 3.23 -11.95 -12.10
CA ILE A 67 3.00 -12.49 -13.45
C ILE A 67 4.21 -12.25 -14.37
N LEU A 68 4.95 -11.15 -14.18
CA LEU A 68 6.22 -10.91 -14.88
C LEU A 68 7.40 -11.72 -14.30
N GLY A 69 7.18 -12.43 -13.18
CA GLY A 69 8.17 -13.31 -12.51
C GLY A 69 8.34 -14.70 -13.14
N GLY A 70 7.72 -14.97 -14.29
CA GLY A 70 7.90 -16.20 -15.08
C GLY A 70 9.20 -16.26 -15.89
N GLY A 71 10.15 -15.36 -15.65
CA GLY A 71 11.45 -15.35 -16.31
C GLY A 71 12.49 -14.58 -15.49
N ASN A 72 13.30 -15.32 -14.73
CA ASN A 72 14.61 -14.96 -14.17
C ASN A 72 14.84 -13.53 -13.67
N ASN A 73 15.16 -13.45 -12.37
CA ASN A 73 15.51 -12.26 -11.57
C ASN A 73 14.25 -11.47 -11.20
N ILE A 74 13.92 -11.26 -9.92
CA ILE A 74 14.76 -10.56 -8.95
C ILE A 74 14.34 -10.96 -7.54
N ASN A 75 15.31 -11.46 -6.77
CA ASN A 75 15.36 -11.19 -5.33
C ASN A 75 15.41 -9.67 -5.14
N LYS A 76 14.27 -8.99 -5.10
CA LYS A 76 14.12 -7.76 -4.33
C LYS A 76 13.23 -8.06 -3.13
N ILE A 77 13.78 -8.94 -2.30
CA ILE A 77 13.54 -8.92 -0.87
C ILE A 77 13.79 -7.48 -0.44
N PHE A 78 12.75 -6.80 0.05
CA PHE A 78 12.93 -5.59 0.84
C PHE A 78 13.81 -5.97 2.03
N ARG A 79 15.11 -5.70 1.94
CA ARG A 79 15.98 -5.61 3.10
C ARG A 79 15.68 -4.27 3.75
N ILE A 80 14.97 -4.32 4.87
CA ILE A 80 15.09 -3.33 5.94
C ILE A 80 15.85 -4.06 7.06
#